data_AF-D2I353-F1
#
_entry.id   AF-D2I353-F1
#
_cell.length_a   1.000
_cell.length_b   1.000
_cell.length_c   1.000
_cell.angle_alpha   90.00
_cell.angle_beta   90.00
_cell.angle_gamma   90.00
#
_symmetry.space_group_name_H-M   'P 1'
#
loop_
_entity.id
_entity.type
_entity.pdbx_description
1 polymer ?
#
loop_
_entity_poly.entity_id
_entity_poly.type
_entity_poly.pdbx_seq_one_letter_code
_entity_poly.pdbx_strand_id
1 'polypeptide(L)'
;FTQAMLSQPKMESLDNPTAYRMGLALLGVGSVFVISSFLALGFTGTFLGDYFGILKEARVTTFPFNVLDNPMYWGSTANYLGWAVM
;
A
#
# COMPACT_ATOMS: atom_id res chain seq x y z
N PHE A 1 -10.78 2.15 24.00
CA PHE A 1 -9.74 2.29 22.96
C PHE A 1 -9.67 3.70 22.38
N THR A 2 -10.71 4.22 21.73
CA THR A 2 -10.69 5.57 21.10
C THR A 2 -10.22 6.69 22.03
N GLN A 3 -10.75 6.75 23.26
CA GLN A 3 -10.32 7.75 24.25
C GLN A 3 -8.83 7.66 24.61
N ALA A 4 -8.27 6.45 24.70
CA ALA A 4 -6.86 6.25 25.00
C ALA A 4 -5.93 6.60 23.82
N MET A 5 -6.45 6.57 22.59
CA MET A 5 -5.72 7.01 21.39
C MET A 5 -5.65 8.54 21.30
N LEU A 6 -6.69 9.25 21.74
CA LEU A 6 -6.74 10.72 21.70
C LEU A 6 -5.69 11.35 22.62
N SER A 7 -5.33 10.68 23.72
CA SER A 7 -4.32 11.16 24.66
C SER A 7 -2.90 10.75 24.32
N GLN A 8 -2.67 10.04 23.21
CA GLN A 8 -1.32 9.66 22.80
C GLN A 8 -0.55 10.88 22.31
N PRO A 9 0.74 11.02 22.70
CA PRO A 9 1.58 12.09 22.18
C PRO A 9 1.73 11.95 20.67
N LYS A 10 1.61 13.08 19.96
CA LYS A 10 1.85 13.19 18.53
C LYS A 10 3.18 13.90 18.28
N MET A 11 3.79 13.63 17.14
CA MET A 11 4.99 14.37 16.71
C MET A 11 4.58 15.74 16.18
N GLU A 12 4.83 16.80 16.94
CA GLU A 12 4.49 18.19 16.55
C GLU A 12 5.13 18.60 15.21
N SER A 13 6.31 18.05 14.88
CA SER A 13 6.98 18.29 13.59
C SER A 13 6.18 17.81 12.37
N LEU A 14 5.26 16.87 12.55
CA LEU A 14 4.37 16.35 11.50
C LEU A 14 2.96 16.95 11.57
N ASP A 15 2.65 17.75 12.60
CA ASP A 15 1.35 18.42 12.73
C ASP A 15 1.31 19.72 11.92
N ASN A 16 1.45 19.59 10.60
CA ASN A 16 1.40 20.73 9.69
C ASN A 16 0.79 20.35 8.32
N PRO A 17 0.28 21.34 7.56
CA PRO A 17 -0.38 21.08 6.29
C PRO A 17 0.52 20.40 5.24
N THR A 18 1.84 20.59 5.32
CA THR A 18 2.78 19.97 4.38
C THR A 18 2.88 18.47 4.62
N ALA A 19 3.06 18.06 5.88
CA ALA A 19 3.06 16.64 6.27
C ALA A 19 1.73 15.96 5.91
N TYR A 20 0.60 16.61 6.19
CA TYR A 20 -0.72 16.12 5.80
C TYR A 20 -0.84 15.86 4.29
N ARG A 21 -0.41 16.82 3.45
CA ARG A 21 -0.42 16.67 1.99
C ARG A 21 0.53 15.58 1.50
N MET A 22 1.70 15.43 2.13
CA MET A 22 2.63 14.34 1.86
C MET A 22 2.01 12.99 2.19
N GLY A 23 1.30 12.88 3.32
CA GLY A 23 0.56 11.68 3.72
C GLY A 23 -0.51 11.31 2.69
N LEU A 24 -1.29 12.28 2.20
CA LEU A 24 -2.26 12.06 1.12
C LEU A 24 -1.60 11.63 -0.20
N ALA A 25 -0.45 12.22 -0.55
CA ALA A 25 0.29 11.82 -1.76
C ALA A 25 0.78 10.36 -1.66
N LEU A 26 1.32 9.97 -0.50
CA LEU A 26 1.72 8.59 -0.21
C LEU A 26 0.55 7.63 -0.29
N LEU A 27 -0.61 7.99 0.28
CA LEU A 27 -1.84 7.20 0.18
C LEU A 27 -2.33 7.04 -1.25
N GLY A 28 -2.27 8.11 -2.05
CA GLY A 28 -2.66 8.07 -3.46
C GLY A 28 -1.76 7.12 -4.26
N VAL A 29 -0.44 7.29 -4.16
CA VAL A 29 0.54 6.45 -4.87
C VAL A 29 0.46 5.00 -4.40
N GLY A 30 0.40 4.78 -3.09
CA GLY A 30 0.32 3.44 -2.50
C GLY A 30 -0.94 2.71 -2.93
N SER A 31 -2.08 3.38 -2.92
CA SER A 31 -3.36 2.81 -3.37
C SER A 31 -3.36 2.48 -4.85
N VAL A 32 -2.76 3.32 -5.70
CA VAL A 32 -2.58 3.01 -7.13
C VAL A 32 -1.80 1.71 -7.30
N PHE A 33 -0.68 1.52 -6.60
CA PHE A 33 0.09 0.28 -6.69
C PHE A 33 -0.66 -0.94 -6.15
N VAL A 34 -1.34 -0.83 -5.01
CA VAL A 34 -2.10 -1.95 -4.43
C VAL A 34 -3.24 -2.37 -5.35
N ILE A 35 -4.07 -1.42 -5.81
CA ILE A 35 -5.25 -1.69 -6.63
C ILE A 35 -4.81 -2.24 -8.00
N SER A 36 -3.85 -1.61 -8.66
CA SER A 36 -3.38 -2.09 -9.97
C SER A 36 -2.70 -3.46 -9.88
N SER A 37 -1.98 -3.76 -8.79
CA SER A 37 -1.45 -5.10 -8.54
C SER A 37 -2.56 -6.14 -8.42
N PHE A 38 -3.60 -5.82 -7.64
CA PHE A 38 -4.75 -6.70 -7.46
C PHE A 38 -5.48 -6.95 -8.78
N LEU A 39 -5.68 -5.91 -9.59
CA LEU A 39 -6.31 -6.05 -10.92
C LEU A 39 -5.48 -6.94 -11.86
N ALA A 40 -4.16 -6.89 -11.78
CA ALA A 40 -3.28 -7.68 -12.65
C ALA A 40 -3.10 -9.14 -12.18
N LEU A 41 -3.13 -9.41 -10.87
CA LEU A 41 -3.02 -10.76 -10.30
C LEU A 41 -4.36 -11.47 -10.14
N GLY A 42 -5.45 -10.71 -9.96
CA GLY A 42 -6.75 -11.22 -9.57
C GLY A 42 -6.78 -11.76 -8.14
N PHE A 43 -7.94 -12.30 -7.74
CA PHE A 43 -8.15 -12.86 -6.41
C PHE A 43 -7.21 -14.03 -6.12
N THR A 44 -7.12 -14.99 -7.04
CA THR A 44 -6.28 -16.19 -6.89
C THR A 44 -4.80 -15.82 -6.80
N GLY A 45 -4.29 -15.03 -7.74
CA GLY A 45 -2.88 -14.62 -7.71
C GLY A 45 -2.50 -13.77 -6.50
N THR A 46 -3.47 -13.05 -5.91
CA THR A 46 -3.21 -12.21 -4.73
C THR A 46 -3.24 -13.00 -3.42
N PHE A 47 -4.25 -13.86 -3.21
CA PHE A 47 -4.51 -14.48 -1.91
C PHE A 47 -4.11 -15.95 -1.83
N LEU A 48 -4.20 -16.66 -2.95
CA LEU A 48 -3.88 -18.09 -3.02
C LEU A 48 -2.45 -18.29 -3.54
N GLY A 49 -1.92 -17.40 -4.38
CA GLY A 49 -0.60 -17.58 -4.97
C GLY A 49 -0.48 -18.98 -5.58
N ASP A 50 0.62 -19.67 -5.26
CA ASP A 50 0.88 -21.05 -5.72
C ASP A 50 0.30 -22.13 -4.78
N TYR A 51 -0.52 -21.75 -3.78
CA TYR A 51 -1.21 -22.72 -2.94
C TYR A 51 -2.06 -23.66 -3.79
N PHE A 52 -2.11 -24.93 -3.37
CA PHE A 52 -2.83 -26.01 -4.07
C PHE A 52 -2.33 -26.29 -5.50
N GLY A 53 -1.13 -25.82 -5.86
CA GLY A 53 -0.55 -26.03 -7.19
C GLY A 53 -1.15 -25.13 -8.28
N ILE A 54 -1.83 -24.05 -7.89
CA ILE A 54 -2.37 -23.07 -8.83
C ILE A 54 -1.25 -22.12 -9.26
N LEU A 55 -0.43 -22.54 -10.23
CA LEU A 55 0.59 -21.66 -10.81
C LEU A 55 0.01 -20.81 -11.94
N LYS A 56 0.40 -19.53 -11.96
CA LYS A 56 0.18 -18.67 -13.12
C LYS A 56 1.14 -19.08 -14.24
N GLU A 57 0.63 -19.22 -15.47
CA GLU A 57 1.43 -19.68 -16.63
C GLU A 57 2.67 -18.81 -16.89
N ALA A 58 2.56 -17.51 -16.63
CA ALA A 58 3.65 -16.57 -16.78
C ALA A 58 3.60 -15.45 -15.73
N ARG A 59 4.79 -14.95 -15.38
CA ARG A 59 4.97 -13.76 -14.53
C ARG A 59 4.26 -12.57 -15.15
N VAL A 60 3.57 -11.78 -14.33
CA VAL A 60 3.01 -10.50 -14.76
C VAL A 60 4.14 -9.51 -14.97
N THR A 61 4.23 -8.95 -16.18
CA THR A 61 5.23 -7.96 -16.57
C THR A 61 4.60 -6.63 -16.99
N THR A 62 3.30 -6.47 -16.84
CA THR A 62 2.60 -5.19 -17.05
C THR A 62 2.63 -4.35 -15.79
N PHE A 63 2.24 -3.07 -15.89
CA PHE A 63 2.07 -2.22 -14.72
C PHE A 63 1.17 -2.90 -13.67
N PRO A 64 1.54 -2.84 -12.37
CA PRO A 64 2.71 -2.15 -11.79
C PRO A 64 4.02 -2.96 -11.70
N PHE A 65 4.03 -4.21 -12.17
CA PHE A 65 5.16 -5.14 -12.05
C PHE A 65 6.35 -4.85 -12.98
N ASN A 66 6.18 -3.97 -13.98
CA ASN A 66 7.30 -3.49 -14.81
C ASN A 66 8.07 -2.32 -14.18
N VAL A 67 7.51 -1.66 -13.17
CA VAL A 67 8.12 -0.48 -12.55
C VAL A 67 8.89 -0.87 -11.29
N LEU A 68 8.36 -1.84 -10.53
CA LEU A 68 8.88 -2.15 -9.20
C LEU A 68 8.64 -3.63 -8.84
N ASP A 69 9.55 -4.19 -8.07
CA ASP A 69 9.38 -5.54 -7.53
C ASP A 69 8.41 -5.54 -6.36
N ASN A 70 7.42 -6.44 -6.38
CA ASN A 70 6.45 -6.61 -5.29
C ASN A 70 5.56 -5.35 -5.02
N PRO A 71 4.85 -4.84 -6.05
CA PRO A 71 4.12 -3.56 -6.00
C PRO A 71 3.07 -3.44 -4.92
N MET A 72 2.40 -4.54 -4.59
CA MET A 72 1.43 -4.54 -3.50
C MET A 72 2.07 -4.27 -2.13
N TYR A 73 3.28 -4.79 -1.89
CA TYR A 73 3.99 -4.60 -0.62
C TYR A 73 4.45 -3.15 -0.46
N TRP A 74 5.16 -2.61 -1.46
CA TRP A 74 5.57 -1.21 -1.44
C TRP A 74 4.39 -0.25 -1.42
N GLY A 75 3.32 -0.56 -2.15
CA GLY A 75 2.09 0.23 -2.11
C GLY A 75 1.45 0.24 -0.72
N SER A 76 1.42 -0.92 -0.05
CA SER A 76 0.89 -1.03 1.31
C SER A 76 1.78 -0.30 2.33
N THR A 77 3.10 -0.40 2.20
CA THR A 77 4.06 0.38 3.00
C THR A 77 3.83 1.88 2.83
N ALA A 78 3.66 2.36 1.59
CA ALA A 78 3.37 3.77 1.33
C ALA A 78 2.03 4.20 1.95
N ASN A 79 1.00 3.36 1.88
CA ASN A 79 -0.29 3.64 2.51
C ASN A 79 -0.19 3.74 4.04
N TYR A 80 0.47 2.79 4.70
CA TYR A 80 0.63 2.83 6.15
C TYR A 80 1.49 4.01 6.60
N LEU A 81 2.55 4.33 5.85
CA LEU A 81 3.37 5.52 6.12
C LEU A 81 2.54 6.80 5.92
N GLY A 82 1.72 6.86 4.86
CA GLY A 82 0.85 7.99 4.60
C GLY A 82 -0.14 8.26 5.73
N TRP A 83 -0.76 7.20 6.28
CA TRP A 83 -1.59 7.29 7.48
C TRP A 83 -0.82 7.67 8.74
N ALA A 84 0.43 7.25 8.89
CA ALA A 84 1.23 7.56 10.06
C ALA A 84 1.75 9.01 10.07
N VAL A 85 1.95 9.59 8.89
CA VAL A 85 2.45 10.97 8.71
C VAL A 85 1.32 12.01 8.80
N MET A 86 0.08 11.59 8.52
CA MET A 86 -1.12 12.43 8.50
C MET A 86 -1.81 12.51 9.86
#